data_AF-B9KEZ1-F1
#
_entry.id   AF-B9KEZ1-F1
#
_cell.length_a   1.000
_cell.length_b   1.000
_cell.length_c   1.000
_cell.angle_alpha   90.00
_cell.angle_beta   90.00
_cell.angle_gamma   90.00
#
_symmetry.space_group_name_H-M   'P 1'
#
loop_
_entity.id
_entity.type
_entity.pdbx_description
1 polymer ?
#
loop_
_entity_poly.entity_id
_entity_poly.type
_entity_poly.pdbx_seq_one_letter_code
_entity_poly.pdbx_strand_id
1 'polypeptide(L)' 'MKKYNVVLLGGSNSVMVNGLQKGLRQDDVNLTNLALGSTNSIQNLYELKRERNQKSINEVDLIITDI' A
#
# COMPACT_ATOMS: atom_id res chain seq x y z
N MET A 1 -2.07 9.38 -20.05
CA MET A 1 -2.05 10.13 -18.78
C MET A 1 -0.94 9.57 -17.90
N LYS A 2 -0.25 10.41 -17.11
CA LYS A 2 0.70 9.92 -16.10
C LYS A 2 -0.09 9.08 -15.08
N LYS A 3 0.45 7.92 -14.69
CA LYS A 3 -0.06 7.15 -13.55
C LYS A 3 0.81 7.42 -12.32
N TYR A 4 0.19 7.48 -11.15
CA TYR A 4 0.86 7.62 -9.86
C TYR A 4 1.00 6.26 -9.18
N ASN A 5 2.21 5.90 -8.76
CA ASN A 5 2.48 4.69 -8.00
C ASN A 5 2.19 4.96 -6.52
N VAL A 6 1.21 4.25 -5.97
CA VAL A 6 0.79 4.39 -4.56
C VAL A 6 1.01 3.07 -3.84
N VAL A 7 1.69 3.11 -2.70
CA VAL A 7 1.81 1.96 -1.79
C VAL A 7 0.94 2.20 -0.57
N LEU A 8 0.08 1.23 -0.24
CA LEU A 8 -0.73 1.23 0.97
C LEU A 8 -0.17 0.22 1.97
N LEU A 9 0.25 0.71 3.13
CA LEU A 9 0.65 -0.08 4.30
C LEU A 9 -0.44 0.05 5.36
N GLY A 10 -0.68 -0.99 6.16
CA GLY A 10 -1.80 -0.92 7.08
C GLY A 10 -2.30 -2.21 7.69
N GLY A 11 -3.30 -2.04 8.53
CA GLY A 11 -4.05 -3.12 9.16
C GLY A 11 -5.32 -3.51 8.38
N SER A 12 -6.31 -4.03 9.09
CA SER A 12 -7.54 -4.57 8.51
C SER A 12 -8.36 -3.55 7.70
N ASN A 13 -8.32 -2.27 8.08
CA ASN A 13 -9.01 -1.18 7.36
C ASN A 13 -8.46 -1.00 5.94
N SER A 14 -7.14 -1.10 5.80
CA SER A 14 -6.42 -0.99 4.54
C SER A 14 -6.54 -2.23 3.66
N VAL A 15 -6.82 -3.41 4.24
CA VAL A 15 -7.09 -4.66 3.49
C VAL A 15 -8.49 -4.68 2.86
N MET A 16 -9.46 -3.96 3.44
CA MET A 16 -10.85 -4.03 3.02
C MET A 16 -11.08 -3.55 1.59
N VAL A 17 -11.49 -4.46 0.70
CA VAL A 17 -11.63 -4.20 -0.75
C VAL A 17 -12.69 -3.16 -1.11
N ASN A 18 -13.73 -3.01 -0.30
CA ASN A 18 -14.80 -2.02 -0.47
C ASN A 18 -14.58 -0.75 0.37
N GLY A 19 -13.42 -0.59 0.99
CA GLY A 19 -13.04 0.57 1.80
C GLY A 19 -12.10 1.51 1.05
N LEU A 20 -11.06 1.97 1.74
CA LEU A 20 -10.05 2.90 1.22
C LEU A 20 -9.44 2.44 -0.11
N GLN A 21 -9.14 1.14 -0.24
CA GLN A 21 -8.62 0.55 -1.47
C GLN A 21 -9.54 0.81 -2.68
N LYS A 22 -10.86 0.80 -2.52
CA LYS A 22 -11.80 1.08 -3.61
C LYS A 22 -11.69 2.53 -4.07
N GLY A 23 -11.60 3.46 -3.13
CA GLY A 23 -11.43 4.89 -3.42
C GLY A 23 -10.10 5.20 -4.09
N LEU A 24 -9.03 4.48 -3.74
CA LEU A 24 -7.70 4.68 -4.32
C LEU A 24 -7.50 4.05 -5.71
N ARG A 25 -8.35 3.09 -6.11
CA ARG A 25 -8.27 2.44 -7.44
C ARG A 25 -8.91 3.31 -8.52
N GLN A 26 -8.27 4.44 -8.80
CA GLN A 26 -8.61 5.36 -9.90
C GLN A 26 -7.79 5.02 -11.16
N ASP A 27 -8.23 5.47 -12.33
CA ASP A 27 -7.60 5.16 -13.63
C ASP A 27 -6.15 5.65 -13.74
N ASP A 28 -5.82 6.73 -13.02
CA ASP A 28 -4.52 7.35 -12.95
C ASP A 28 -3.67 6.85 -11.75
N VAL A 29 -4.11 5.81 -11.05
CA VAL A 29 -3.39 5.24 -9.90
C VAL A 29 -2.98 3.79 -10.15
N ASN A 30 -1.71 3.48 -9.88
CA ASN A 30 -1.20 2.13 -9.74
C ASN A 30 -1.04 1.80 -8.25
N LEU A 31 -2.05 1.15 -7.67
CA LEU A 31 -2.09 0.85 -6.24
C LEU A 31 -1.46 -0.52 -5.92
N THR A 32 -0.38 -0.51 -5.15
CA THR A 32 0.19 -1.70 -4.49
C THR A 32 -0.27 -1.74 -3.03
N ASN A 33 -1.18 -2.66 -2.68
CA ASN A 33 -1.61 -2.83 -1.29
C ASN A 33 -0.75 -3.90 -0.60
N LEU A 34 0.01 -3.48 0.41
CA LEU A 34 0.88 -4.31 1.25
C LEU A 34 0.33 -4.45 2.68
N ALA A 35 -0.89 -3.98 2.95
CA ALA A 35 -1.54 -4.09 4.25
C ALA A 35 -1.78 -5.56 4.64
N LEU A 36 -1.69 -5.85 5.95
CA LEU A 36 -1.97 -7.17 6.51
C LEU A 36 -2.87 -7.03 7.75
N GLY A 37 -4.05 -7.63 7.69
CA GLY A 37 -5.02 -7.60 8.79
C GLY A 37 -4.46 -8.22 10.07
N SER A 38 -4.95 -7.74 11.21
CA SER A 38 -4.55 -8.25 12.53
C SER A 38 -3.05 -8.14 12.84
N THR A 39 -2.36 -7.16 12.23
CA THR A 39 -0.95 -6.86 12.51
C THR A 39 -0.77 -5.42 12.98
N ASN A 40 0.41 -5.11 13.51
CA ASN A 40 0.79 -3.77 13.95
C ASN A 40 1.86 -3.17 13.02
N SER A 41 2.35 -1.98 13.37
CA SER A 41 3.34 -1.25 12.57
C SER A 41 4.66 -1.99 12.29
N ILE A 42 5.01 -3.03 13.06
CA ILE A 42 6.20 -3.85 12.79
C ILE A 42 6.06 -4.60 11.46
N GLN A 43 4.85 -5.06 11.13
CA GLN A 43 4.59 -5.71 9.85
C GLN A 43 4.76 -4.73 8.68
N ASN A 44 4.29 -3.48 8.83
CA ASN A 44 4.51 -2.44 7.81
C ASN A 44 6.01 -2.19 7.60
N LEU A 45 6.79 -2.10 8.68
CA LEU A 45 8.25 -1.96 8.61
C LEU A 45 8.91 -3.17 7.93
N TYR A 46 8.44 -4.38 8.21
CA TYR A 46 8.93 -5.58 7.56
C TYR A 46 8.69 -5.55 6.04
N GLU A 47 7.48 -5.18 5.60
CA GLU A 47 7.16 -5.09 4.17
C GLU A 47 8.02 -4.06 3.41
N LEU A 48 8.49 -2.98 4.07
CA LEU A 48 9.45 -2.03 3.48
C LEU A 48 10.81 -2.66 3.15
N LYS A 49 11.21 -3.72 3.87
CA LYS A 49 12.52 -4.37 3.73
C LYS A 49 12.49 -5.63 2.86
N ARG A 50 11.32 -6.14 2.50
CA ARG A 50 11.22 -7.34 1.67
C ARG A 50 11.70 -7.08 0.26
N GLU A 51 12.58 -7.95 -0.24
CA GLU A 51 13.14 -7.89 -1.60
C GLU A 51 12.05 -7.79 -2.68
N ARG A 52 10.99 -8.60 -2.54
CA ARG A 52 9.87 -8.62 -3.49
C ARG A 52 9.11 -7.29 -3.61
N ASN A 53 9.20 -6.41 -2.61
CA ASN A 53 8.53 -5.12 -2.59
C ASN A 53 9.45 -3.97 -3.01
N GLN A 54 10.77 -4.20 -3.13
CA GLN A 54 11.74 -3.11 -3.34
C GLN A 54 11.47 -2.34 -4.63
N LYS A 55 10.98 -3.00 -5.69
CA LYS A 55 10.56 -2.31 -6.91
C LYS A 55 9.45 -1.29 -6.63
N SER A 56 8.35 -1.73 -6.02
CA SER A 56 7.22 -0.87 -5.68
C SER A 56 7.60 0.24 -4.70
N ILE A 57 8.53 -0.02 -3.77
CA ILE A 57 9.01 0.98 -2.79
C ILE A 57 9.91 2.04 -3.45
N ASN A 58 10.81 1.64 -4.34
CA ASN A 58 11.75 2.58 -4.98
C ASN A 58 11.10 3.44 -6.08
N GLU A 59 10.02 2.95 -6.68
CA GLU A 59 9.28 3.64 -7.76
C GLU A 59 8.03 4.40 -7.24
N VAL A 60 7.81 4.44 -5.92
CA VAL A 60 6.59 5.00 -5.31
C VAL A 60 6.56 6.52 -5.38
N ASP A 61 5.41 7.09 -5.74
CA ASP A 61 5.16 8.53 -5.65
C ASP A 61 4.57 8.92 -4.28
N LEU A 62 3.80 8.01 -3.66
CA LEU A 62 3.13 8.21 -2.37
C LEU A 62 3.02 6.90 -1.56
N ILE A 63 3.40 6.96 -0.28
CA ILE A 63 3.11 5.91 0.70
C ILE A 63 2.00 6.40 1.64
N ILE A 64 0.96 5.59 1.80
CA ILE A 64 -0.11 5.79 2.79
C ILE A 64 0.06 4.70 3.86
N THR A 65 0.02 5.08 5.15
CA THR A 65 0.10 4.13 6.26
C THR A 65 -0.96 4.41 7.33
N ASP A 66 -1.60 3.35 7.82
CA ASP A 66 -2.41 3.36 9.05
C ASP A 66 -1.89 2.30 10.05
N ILE A 67 -2.27 2.42 11.33
CA ILE A 67 -1.98 1.48 12.42
C ILE A 67 -3.28 1.18 13.14
#